data_AF-A0A9W9P2U9-F1
#
_entry.id   AF-A0A9W9P2U9-F1
#
_cell.length_a   1.000
_cell.length_b   1.000
_cell.length_c   1.000
_cell.angle_alpha   90.00
_cell.angle_beta   90.00
_cell.angle_gamma   90.00
#
_symmetry.space_group_name_H-M   'P 1'
#
loop_
_entity.id
_entity.type
_entity.pdbx_description
1 polymer ?
#
loop_
_entity_poly.entity_id
_entity_poly.type
_entity_poly.pdbx_seq_one_letter_code
_entity_poly.pdbx_strand_id
1 'polypeptide(L)'
;MPPSRRTRKRKQQDEPKHPEEEQPHKQRSREKAKRPSNNEVMLAGTKLTKGLGTFKASPSAQSISSAANRNRVLDLDVSYVGKIKVPPKPPKPPRHRRWKHRGREPLEDPTQLPDDWTESEPDGPNDYDAQIERCEERIKDNIMVSRFQEKLEALKEDKAQKDFWIDSEPFGLTWPVIQRLRVLKDIEEDLSKEDPYDQLLTLTDIMKLEWNDGLVTYWVKDRQLCQPRPFNWDEVDQLKEKYAQGTSFWIEGGTAPTPMPLNLSVGSTPDRYLMHYIGCQFRIPGEPVTSTISVMDDTGASICALYEADIKNLMHPRPRVIPPEMVIGRIGIRTSNGGITPPVVRLEVNLLSDSNVLVPWTPIQAIVFRGRYNGQNSNRLLGPTLRYMAFTATAPDNTGRLYMSNDRNGLLSSLPDPDITLAAVPDQKVLPHPPGVPAFP
;
A
#
# COMPACT_ATOMS: atom_id res chain seq x y z
N MET A 1 63.44 11.11 -26.75
CA MET A 1 63.88 11.86 -25.56
C MET A 1 63.10 11.37 -24.35
N PRO A 2 63.75 10.74 -23.34
CA PRO A 2 63.13 10.34 -22.08
C PRO A 2 63.42 11.36 -20.95
N PRO A 3 62.64 11.33 -19.87
CA PRO A 3 63.23 11.10 -18.54
C PRO A 3 62.29 10.27 -17.64
N SER A 4 62.63 9.73 -16.47
CA SER A 4 63.88 9.41 -15.78
C SER A 4 63.50 8.53 -14.58
N ARG A 5 64.28 7.47 -14.34
CA ARG A 5 64.30 6.66 -13.12
C ARG A 5 64.53 7.51 -11.86
N ARG A 6 63.84 7.19 -10.76
CA ARG A 6 64.37 7.39 -9.40
C ARG A 6 63.92 6.29 -8.44
N THR A 7 64.86 5.40 -8.12
CA THR A 7 64.88 4.48 -6.97
C THR A 7 65.22 5.24 -5.69
N ARG A 8 64.59 4.91 -4.55
CA ARG A 8 65.16 5.17 -3.22
C ARG A 8 64.88 4.04 -2.23
N LYS A 9 65.91 3.76 -1.44
CA LYS A 9 66.15 2.62 -0.54
C LYS A 9 65.41 2.72 0.81
N ARG A 10 65.11 1.53 1.33
CA ARG A 10 64.87 1.13 2.73
C ARG A 10 65.82 1.78 3.75
N LYS A 11 65.29 2.08 4.96
CA LYS A 11 65.99 1.95 6.25
C LYS A 11 64.97 1.51 7.33
N GLN A 12 65.27 0.37 7.93
CA GLN A 12 64.74 -0.15 9.21
C GLN A 12 65.56 0.43 10.37
N GLN A 13 65.06 0.22 11.61
CA GLN A 13 65.61 0.45 12.97
C GLN A 13 64.77 1.48 13.74
N ASP A 14 64.39 1.33 15.02
CA ASP A 14 64.60 0.30 16.05
C ASP A 14 63.49 0.47 17.13
N GLU A 15 63.20 -0.60 17.88
CA GLU A 15 62.40 -0.58 19.12
C GLU A 15 63.04 0.31 20.22
N PRO A 16 62.28 0.67 21.27
CA PRO A 16 62.66 0.09 22.56
C PRO A 16 61.50 -0.35 23.47
N LYS A 17 61.90 -1.26 24.35
CA LYS A 17 61.18 -2.00 25.39
C LYS A 17 60.61 -1.15 26.54
N HIS A 18 59.54 -1.71 27.11
CA HIS A 18 58.96 -1.64 28.46
C HIS A 18 59.82 -1.11 29.63
N PRO A 19 59.16 -0.61 30.69
CA PRO A 19 58.97 -1.49 31.86
C PRO A 19 57.55 -1.51 32.43
N GLU A 20 57.26 -2.66 33.05
CA GLU A 20 56.13 -2.97 33.93
C GLU A 20 56.20 -2.17 35.24
N GLU A 21 55.05 -1.84 35.82
CA GLU A 21 54.93 -1.65 37.27
C GLU A 21 53.61 -2.26 37.76
N GLU A 22 53.77 -3.14 38.75
CA GLU A 22 52.75 -3.97 39.38
C GLU A 22 51.95 -3.24 40.49
N GLN A 23 50.87 -3.90 40.89
CA GLN A 23 50.23 -3.93 42.23
C GLN A 23 48.99 -3.04 42.47
N PRO A 24 48.10 -3.39 43.42
CA PRO A 24 47.57 -4.73 43.72
C PRO A 24 46.03 -4.76 43.90
N HIS A 25 45.51 -5.98 43.83
CA HIS A 25 44.17 -6.40 44.25
C HIS A 25 43.73 -5.83 45.61
N LYS A 26 42.51 -5.25 45.66
CA LYS A 26 41.65 -5.27 46.85
C LYS A 26 40.26 -5.80 46.51
N GLN A 27 40.02 -7.04 46.94
CA GLN A 27 38.69 -7.62 47.08
C GLN A 27 37.90 -6.81 48.12
N ARG A 28 36.68 -6.39 47.76
CA ARG A 28 35.62 -6.10 48.73
C ARG A 28 34.33 -6.78 48.33
N SER A 29 33.86 -7.57 49.28
CA SER A 29 32.66 -8.38 49.30
C SER A 29 31.38 -7.55 49.45
N ARG A 30 30.30 -8.09 48.87
CA ARG A 30 28.88 -8.00 49.28
C ARG A 30 28.24 -6.61 49.37
N GLU A 31 27.21 -6.38 48.55
CA GLU A 31 25.83 -6.38 49.06
C GLU A 31 24.79 -6.42 47.93
N LYS A 32 23.81 -7.31 48.07
CA LYS A 32 22.63 -7.47 47.22
C LYS A 32 21.66 -6.33 47.53
N ALA A 33 21.52 -5.37 46.63
CA ALA A 33 20.40 -4.44 46.63
C ALA A 33 19.34 -4.90 45.60
N LYS A 34 18.25 -5.48 46.14
CA LYS A 34 17.00 -5.74 45.42
C LYS A 34 16.49 -4.41 44.84
N ARG A 35 16.40 -4.31 43.51
CA ARG A 35 15.58 -3.28 42.85
C ARG A 35 14.19 -3.86 42.55
N PRO A 36 13.10 -3.20 42.99
CA PRO A 36 11.75 -3.66 42.71
C PRO A 36 11.38 -3.38 41.24
N SER A 37 10.86 -4.40 40.59
CA SER A 37 10.21 -4.35 39.29
C SER A 37 8.87 -3.62 39.42
N ASN A 38 8.75 -2.44 38.81
CA ASN A 38 7.45 -1.84 38.48
C ASN A 38 7.48 -1.47 37.00
N ASN A 39 7.06 -2.42 36.17
CA ASN A 39 6.54 -2.17 34.82
C ASN A 39 5.27 -3.01 34.70
N GLU A 40 4.22 -2.54 35.39
CA GLU A 40 2.85 -2.99 35.19
C GLU A 40 2.20 -1.96 34.25
N VAL A 41 2.30 -2.21 32.94
CA VAL A 41 1.57 -1.47 31.92
C VAL A 41 0.89 -2.47 30.99
N MET A 42 -0.43 -2.58 31.16
CA MET A 42 -1.44 -2.96 30.17
C MET A 42 -1.27 -4.33 29.47
N LEU A 43 -1.43 -5.42 30.22
CA LEU A 43 -1.98 -6.67 29.69
C LEU A 43 -3.50 -6.67 29.82
N ALA A 44 -4.17 -5.85 29.01
CA ALA A 44 -5.60 -6.05 28.71
C ALA A 44 -5.70 -6.95 27.48
N GLY A 45 -5.42 -8.24 27.68
CA GLY A 45 -5.66 -9.28 26.70
C GLY A 45 -7.16 -9.47 26.49
N THR A 46 -7.67 -9.02 25.36
CA THR A 46 -8.92 -9.54 24.82
C THR A 46 -8.70 -11.02 24.46
N LYS A 47 -9.39 -11.90 25.19
CA LYS A 47 -9.44 -13.34 24.96
C LYS A 47 -10.00 -13.60 23.56
N LEU A 48 -9.12 -13.82 22.59
CA LEU A 48 -9.45 -14.22 21.21
C LEU A 48 -8.55 -15.39 20.81
N THR A 49 -8.46 -16.42 21.66
CA THR A 49 -7.56 -17.59 21.42
C THR A 49 -8.20 -18.95 21.71
N LYS A 50 -9.54 -19.04 21.76
CA LYS A 50 -10.23 -20.35 21.76
C LYS A 50 -11.24 -20.40 20.64
N GLY A 51 -10.78 -20.77 19.44
CA GLY A 51 -11.69 -20.98 18.30
C GLY A 51 -11.05 -21.34 16.96
N LEU A 52 -9.78 -21.01 16.69
CA LEU A 52 -9.14 -21.42 15.43
C LEU A 52 -8.53 -22.81 15.58
N GLY A 53 -9.36 -23.83 15.34
CA GLY A 53 -8.87 -25.16 15.00
C GLY A 53 -8.12 -25.11 13.67
N THR A 54 -7.13 -25.98 13.52
CA THR A 54 -6.46 -26.26 12.25
C THR A 54 -7.51 -26.45 11.15
N PHE A 55 -7.52 -25.55 10.15
CA PHE A 55 -8.35 -25.69 8.95
C PHE A 55 -7.85 -26.92 8.18
N LYS A 56 -8.40 -28.10 8.51
CA LYS A 56 -8.22 -29.29 7.69
C LYS A 56 -8.84 -28.99 6.33
N ALA A 57 -8.07 -29.20 5.27
CA ALA A 57 -8.53 -29.16 3.89
C ALA A 57 -9.80 -30.03 3.76
N SER A 58 -10.97 -29.39 3.72
CA SER A 58 -12.23 -30.05 3.41
C SER A 58 -13.17 -29.06 2.70
N PRO A 59 -13.95 -29.55 1.72
CA PRO A 59 -14.49 -28.75 0.63
C PRO A 59 -15.81 -28.08 1.04
N SER A 60 -15.74 -26.77 1.32
CA SER A 60 -16.85 -25.79 1.32
C SER A 60 -16.42 -24.65 2.26
N ALA A 61 -15.41 -23.89 1.87
CA ALA A 61 -15.17 -22.58 2.47
C ALA A 61 -16.32 -21.68 1.99
N GLN A 62 -17.42 -21.69 2.75
CA GLN A 62 -18.55 -20.81 2.58
C GLN A 62 -18.01 -19.39 2.43
N SER A 63 -18.44 -18.69 1.38
CA SER A 63 -18.17 -17.27 1.26
C SER A 63 -18.55 -16.59 2.58
N ILE A 64 -17.76 -15.60 3.02
CA ILE A 64 -18.16 -14.73 4.12
C ILE A 64 -19.48 -13.99 3.76
N SER A 65 -19.87 -13.96 2.47
CA SER A 65 -21.23 -13.59 2.07
C SER A 65 -22.21 -14.67 2.52
N SER A 66 -22.83 -14.43 3.67
CA SER A 66 -23.69 -15.42 4.29
C SER A 66 -24.99 -15.53 3.50
N ALA A 67 -25.31 -16.73 3.00
CA ALA A 67 -26.63 -17.03 2.44
C ALA A 67 -27.78 -16.66 3.40
N ALA A 68 -27.49 -16.56 4.71
CA ALA A 68 -28.40 -16.11 5.76
C ALA A 68 -28.96 -14.69 5.56
N ASN A 69 -28.27 -13.80 4.83
CA ASN A 69 -28.69 -12.42 4.64
C ASN A 69 -29.48 -12.14 3.35
N ARG A 70 -29.65 -13.12 2.46
CA ARG A 70 -30.28 -12.91 1.14
C ARG A 70 -31.72 -12.40 1.17
N ASN A 71 -32.45 -12.64 2.28
CA ASN A 71 -33.85 -12.25 2.44
C ASN A 71 -34.03 -11.05 3.38
N ARG A 72 -32.96 -10.32 3.71
CA ARG A 72 -33.06 -9.15 4.58
C ARG A 72 -33.80 -8.04 3.85
N VAL A 73 -34.88 -7.52 4.43
CA VAL A 73 -35.53 -6.31 3.93
C VAL A 73 -34.54 -5.14 4.08
N LEU A 74 -34.13 -4.58 2.95
CA LEU A 74 -33.21 -3.44 2.90
C LEU A 74 -34.00 -2.15 3.07
N ASP A 75 -33.54 -1.30 3.99
CA ASP A 75 -34.08 0.02 4.30
C ASP A 75 -33.50 1.09 3.35
N LEU A 76 -33.67 0.90 2.04
CA LEU A 76 -33.00 1.71 1.01
C LEU A 76 -33.31 3.22 1.09
N ASP A 77 -34.48 3.58 1.62
CA ASP A 77 -34.93 4.97 1.78
C ASP A 77 -34.37 5.66 3.05
N VAL A 78 -33.64 4.92 3.91
CA VAL A 78 -33.07 5.47 5.14
C VAL A 78 -31.67 6.01 4.88
N SER A 79 -31.50 7.32 5.06
CA SER A 79 -30.18 7.95 5.08
C SER A 79 -29.47 7.73 6.42
N TYR A 80 -28.18 7.41 6.35
CA TYR A 80 -27.28 7.22 7.50
C TYR A 80 -26.36 8.43 7.73
N VAL A 81 -26.53 9.51 6.98
CA VAL A 81 -25.81 10.77 7.17
C VAL A 81 -26.04 11.27 8.60
N GLY A 82 -24.94 11.56 9.31
CA GLY A 82 -24.97 11.97 10.72
C GLY A 82 -25.34 10.88 11.74
N LYS A 83 -25.75 9.67 11.31
CA LYS A 83 -26.07 8.55 12.20
C LYS A 83 -24.85 7.69 12.54
N ILE A 84 -23.90 7.58 11.61
CA ILE A 84 -22.66 6.85 11.81
C ILE A 84 -21.59 7.83 12.29
N LYS A 85 -21.05 7.57 13.48
CA LYS A 85 -19.91 8.32 13.98
C LYS A 85 -18.66 7.83 13.25
N VAL A 86 -18.13 8.67 12.36
CA VAL A 86 -16.79 8.45 11.82
C VAL A 86 -15.80 8.46 12.99
N PRO A 87 -14.93 7.46 13.13
CA PRO A 87 -13.90 7.47 14.16
C PRO A 87 -13.14 8.79 14.08
N PRO A 88 -12.91 9.50 15.20
CA PRO A 88 -12.13 10.72 15.15
C PRO A 88 -10.75 10.40 14.59
N LYS A 89 -10.26 11.24 13.68
CA LYS A 89 -8.88 11.11 13.21
C LYS A 89 -7.95 11.13 14.42
N PRO A 90 -6.94 10.25 14.47
CA PRO A 90 -5.97 10.28 15.55
C PRO A 90 -5.40 11.69 15.67
N PRO A 91 -5.19 12.20 16.90
CA PRO A 91 -4.64 13.54 17.08
C PRO A 91 -3.30 13.63 16.34
N LYS A 92 -3.06 14.77 15.69
CA LYS A 92 -1.77 15.02 15.07
C LYS A 92 -0.68 14.87 16.15
N PRO A 93 0.45 14.21 15.84
CA PRO A 93 1.57 14.16 16.78
C PRO A 93 1.96 15.59 17.17
N PRO A 94 2.43 15.81 18.41
CA PRO A 94 2.94 17.12 18.78
C PRO A 94 4.08 17.51 17.83
N ARG A 95 4.11 18.78 17.43
CA ARG A 95 5.22 19.32 16.63
C ARG A 95 6.54 19.09 17.37
N HIS A 96 7.56 18.67 16.64
CA HIS A 96 8.89 18.53 17.21
C HIS A 96 9.39 19.90 17.69
N ARG A 97 10.22 19.88 18.74
CA ARG A 97 10.79 21.12 19.26
C ARG A 97 11.68 21.74 18.17
N ARG A 98 11.37 22.97 17.77
CA ARG A 98 12.19 23.71 16.79
C ARG A 98 13.64 23.83 17.30
N TRP A 99 14.56 23.25 16.54
CA TRP A 99 16.00 23.42 16.73
C TRP A 99 16.52 24.50 15.79
N LYS A 100 17.34 25.41 16.32
CA LYS A 100 17.94 26.51 15.56
C LYS A 100 19.44 26.31 15.49
N HIS A 101 19.97 26.24 14.29
CA HIS A 101 21.42 26.29 14.08
C HIS A 101 21.95 27.66 14.50
N ARG A 102 23.11 27.68 15.14
CA ARG A 102 23.76 28.92 15.62
C ARG A 102 24.97 29.32 14.78
N GLY A 103 25.37 28.49 13.81
CA GLY A 103 26.49 28.76 12.92
C GLY A 103 26.16 29.85 11.89
N ARG A 104 27.20 30.52 11.40
CA ARG A 104 27.07 31.49 10.30
C ARG A 104 26.98 30.82 8.94
N GLU A 105 27.58 29.64 8.80
CA GLU A 105 27.60 28.88 7.55
C GLU A 105 26.40 27.93 7.47
N PRO A 106 25.81 27.76 6.26
CA PRO A 106 24.71 26.82 6.04
C PRO A 106 25.08 25.39 6.42
N LEU A 107 24.19 24.74 7.16
CA LEU A 107 24.32 23.35 7.57
C LEU A 107 23.74 22.43 6.50
N GLU A 108 24.50 22.21 5.42
CA GLU A 108 24.05 21.35 4.31
C GLU A 108 24.33 19.86 4.55
N ASP A 109 25.28 19.53 5.43
CA ASP A 109 25.65 18.16 5.75
C ASP A 109 24.69 17.56 6.79
N PRO A 110 23.88 16.54 6.42
CA PRO A 110 22.92 15.94 7.35
C PRO A 110 23.57 15.29 8.57
N THR A 111 24.85 14.93 8.51
CA THR A 111 25.56 14.27 9.63
C THR A 111 25.85 15.21 10.79
N GLN A 112 25.66 16.52 10.59
CA GLN A 112 25.89 17.55 11.61
C GLN A 112 24.60 17.97 12.32
N LEU A 113 23.47 17.37 11.95
CA LEU A 113 22.17 17.59 12.58
C LEU A 113 22.10 16.84 13.93
N PRO A 114 21.33 17.33 14.92
CA PRO A 114 21.09 16.58 16.14
C PRO A 114 20.49 15.19 15.87
N ASP A 115 20.82 14.19 16.68
CA ASP A 115 20.35 12.81 16.50
C ASP A 115 18.81 12.67 16.51
N ASP A 116 18.11 13.55 17.22
CA ASP A 116 16.64 13.58 17.31
C ASP A 116 15.97 14.47 16.25
N TRP A 117 16.77 15.08 15.36
CA TRP A 117 16.29 15.94 14.31
C TRP A 117 15.84 15.12 13.10
N THR A 118 14.67 15.46 12.54
CA THR A 118 14.13 14.79 11.36
C THR A 118 13.71 15.82 10.31
N GLU A 119 13.94 15.50 9.05
CA GLU A 119 13.42 16.29 7.91
C GLU A 119 11.92 16.05 7.73
N SER A 120 11.48 14.83 8.02
CA SER A 120 10.08 14.46 8.10
C SER A 120 9.50 15.02 9.38
N GLU A 121 8.39 15.72 9.24
CA GLU A 121 7.72 16.41 10.33
C GLU A 121 6.26 15.96 10.38
N PRO A 122 5.61 16.00 11.55
CA PRO A 122 4.30 15.39 11.77
C PRO A 122 3.13 16.16 11.13
N ASP A 123 3.37 17.08 10.18
CA ASP A 123 2.24 17.72 9.51
C ASP A 123 1.55 16.73 8.59
N GLY A 124 0.23 16.89 8.47
CA GLY A 124 -0.53 16.12 7.51
C GLY A 124 -0.06 16.43 6.08
N PRO A 125 -0.11 15.44 5.18
CA PRO A 125 0.36 15.61 3.79
C PRO A 125 -0.35 16.74 3.03
N ASN A 126 -1.54 17.14 3.47
CA ASN A 126 -2.36 18.17 2.83
C ASN A 126 -2.27 19.56 3.51
N ASP A 127 -1.44 19.70 4.55
CA ASP A 127 -1.26 20.93 5.32
C ASP A 127 -0.14 21.79 4.69
N TYR A 128 -0.40 22.28 3.47
CA TYR A 128 0.60 23.00 2.67
C TYR A 128 1.13 24.24 3.39
N ASP A 129 0.27 24.99 4.08
CA ASP A 129 0.68 26.21 4.80
C ASP A 129 1.69 25.90 5.90
N ALA A 130 1.44 24.88 6.71
CA ALA A 130 2.35 24.48 7.77
C ALA A 130 3.67 23.90 7.22
N GLN A 131 3.61 23.17 6.11
CA GLN A 131 4.82 22.66 5.45
C GLN A 131 5.66 23.78 4.82
N ILE A 132 5.01 24.77 4.20
CA ILE A 132 5.65 25.97 3.63
C ILE A 132 6.32 26.78 4.74
N GLU A 133 5.58 27.09 5.81
CA GLU A 133 6.09 27.81 6.99
C GLU A 133 7.35 27.13 7.52
N ARG A 134 7.35 25.79 7.65
CA ARG A 134 8.53 25.06 8.11
C ARG A 134 9.71 25.12 7.16
N CYS A 135 9.50 25.00 5.85
CA CYS A 135 10.60 25.14 4.91
C CYS A 135 11.24 26.53 5.05
N GLU A 136 10.44 27.58 5.20
CA GLU A 136 10.91 28.94 5.47
C GLU A 136 11.66 29.05 6.81
N GLU A 137 11.18 28.39 7.87
CA GLU A 137 11.88 28.33 9.16
C GLU A 137 13.25 27.66 9.04
N ARG A 138 13.36 26.53 8.32
CA ARG A 138 14.62 25.79 8.14
C ARG A 138 15.63 26.57 7.30
N ILE A 139 15.16 27.21 6.23
CA ILE A 139 15.96 28.13 5.41
C ILE A 139 16.47 29.29 6.29
N LYS A 140 15.61 29.89 7.10
CA LYS A 140 15.97 30.99 8.01
C LYS A 140 16.95 30.55 9.09
N ASP A 141 16.80 29.33 9.59
CA ASP A 141 17.71 28.72 10.56
C ASP A 141 18.99 28.21 9.87
N ASN A 142 19.18 28.41 8.57
CA ASN A 142 20.39 28.05 7.82
C ASN A 142 20.69 26.54 7.84
N ILE A 143 19.63 25.72 7.75
CA ILE A 143 19.67 24.25 7.78
C ILE A 143 19.27 23.71 6.42
N MET A 144 20.14 22.95 5.76
CA MET A 144 19.93 22.31 4.44
C MET A 144 19.20 23.23 3.45
N VAL A 145 19.73 24.44 3.25
CA VAL A 145 19.02 25.54 2.60
C VAL A 145 18.63 25.16 1.18
N SER A 146 19.55 24.53 0.44
CA SER A 146 19.33 24.09 -0.94
C SER A 146 18.11 23.15 -1.04
N ARG A 147 18.08 22.11 -0.22
CA ARG A 147 17.03 21.10 -0.19
C ARG A 147 15.67 21.66 0.24
N PHE A 148 15.65 22.55 1.22
CA PHE A 148 14.39 23.17 1.66
C PHE A 148 13.89 24.25 0.68
N GLN A 149 14.76 24.87 -0.12
CA GLN A 149 14.33 25.74 -1.21
C GLN A 149 13.62 24.95 -2.31
N GLU A 150 14.20 23.86 -2.79
CA GLU A 150 13.55 22.98 -3.78
C GLU A 150 12.20 22.46 -3.28
N LYS A 151 12.15 22.00 -2.02
CA LYS A 151 10.90 21.56 -1.39
C LYS A 151 9.87 22.68 -1.26
N LEU A 152 10.30 23.90 -0.92
CA LEU A 152 9.43 25.07 -0.80
C LEU A 152 8.82 25.45 -2.16
N GLU A 153 9.60 25.39 -3.23
CA GLU A 153 9.10 25.62 -4.59
C GLU A 153 8.04 24.60 -4.97
N ALA A 154 8.33 23.30 -4.81
CA ALA A 154 7.36 22.24 -5.09
C ALA A 154 6.06 22.39 -4.26
N LEU A 155 6.16 22.69 -2.96
CA LEU A 155 4.99 22.90 -2.11
C LEU A 155 4.16 24.12 -2.54
N LYS A 156 4.80 25.19 -3.01
CA LYS A 156 4.11 26.38 -3.52
C LYS A 156 3.38 26.09 -4.83
N GLU A 157 4.00 25.33 -5.73
CA GLU A 157 3.38 24.87 -6.98
C GLU A 157 2.16 23.98 -6.70
N ASP A 158 2.30 22.98 -5.83
CA ASP A 158 1.20 22.11 -5.42
C ASP A 158 0.06 22.89 -4.76
N LYS A 159 0.39 23.86 -3.89
CA LYS A 159 -0.60 24.73 -3.26
C LYS A 159 -1.31 25.60 -4.30
N ALA A 160 -0.58 26.24 -5.21
CA ALA A 160 -1.16 27.07 -6.26
C ALA A 160 -2.08 26.24 -7.18
N GLN A 161 -1.69 25.00 -7.48
CA GLN A 161 -2.52 24.08 -8.23
C GLN A 161 -3.80 23.72 -7.47
N LYS A 162 -3.71 23.44 -6.17
CA LYS A 162 -4.87 23.20 -5.29
C LYS A 162 -5.78 24.42 -5.22
N ASP A 163 -5.23 25.61 -5.05
CA ASP A 163 -5.99 26.86 -4.96
C ASP A 163 -6.69 27.17 -6.29
N PHE A 164 -6.00 27.00 -7.42
CA PHE A 164 -6.59 27.07 -8.76
C PHE A 164 -7.79 26.12 -8.90
N TRP A 165 -7.70 24.92 -8.31
CA TRP A 165 -8.78 23.94 -8.36
C TRP A 165 -9.97 24.33 -7.49
N ILE A 166 -9.71 24.91 -6.32
CA ILE A 166 -10.74 25.46 -5.44
C ILE A 166 -11.47 26.60 -6.13
N ASP A 167 -10.73 27.50 -6.79
CA ASP A 167 -11.29 28.65 -7.50
C ASP A 167 -12.04 28.25 -8.78
N SER A 168 -11.70 27.11 -9.38
CA SER A 168 -12.37 26.60 -10.59
C SER A 168 -13.75 25.98 -10.35
N GLU A 169 -14.09 25.69 -9.10
CA GLU A 169 -15.35 25.03 -8.71
C GLU A 169 -16.27 25.99 -7.93
N PRO A 170 -17.58 25.69 -7.81
CA PRO A 170 -18.50 26.53 -7.05
C PRO A 170 -18.04 26.77 -5.61
N PHE A 171 -18.26 28.00 -5.12
CA PHE A 171 -17.89 28.39 -3.75
C PHE A 171 -18.54 27.47 -2.70
N GLY A 172 -17.75 27.09 -1.69
CA GLY A 172 -18.22 26.32 -0.52
C GLY A 172 -17.99 24.81 -0.62
N LEU A 173 -17.45 24.30 -1.73
CA LEU A 173 -17.08 22.88 -1.82
C LEU A 173 -15.84 22.57 -0.99
N THR A 174 -15.86 21.43 -0.31
CA THR A 174 -14.70 20.93 0.44
C THR A 174 -13.66 20.34 -0.50
N TRP A 175 -12.38 20.37 -0.11
CA TRP A 175 -11.30 19.80 -0.93
C TRP A 175 -11.53 18.34 -1.37
N PRO A 176 -12.00 17.43 -0.49
CA PRO A 176 -12.33 16.06 -0.90
C PRO A 176 -13.42 16.00 -2.00
N VAL A 177 -14.43 16.88 -1.95
CA VAL A 177 -15.47 16.95 -3.00
C VAL A 177 -14.88 17.41 -4.33
N ILE A 178 -13.98 18.38 -4.31
CA ILE A 178 -13.31 18.88 -5.52
C ILE A 178 -12.45 17.78 -6.16
N GLN A 179 -11.69 17.03 -5.34
CA GLN A 179 -10.89 15.90 -5.83
C GLN A 179 -11.76 14.83 -6.46
N ARG A 180 -12.89 14.48 -5.84
CA ARG A 180 -13.89 13.57 -6.39
C ARG A 180 -14.40 14.06 -7.75
N LEU A 181 -14.87 15.30 -7.84
CA LEU A 181 -15.44 15.85 -9.07
C LEU A 181 -14.46 15.79 -10.23
N ARG A 182 -13.16 15.99 -9.96
CA ARG A 182 -12.11 15.84 -10.98
C ARG A 182 -11.97 14.42 -11.47
N VAL A 183 -11.92 13.45 -10.56
CA VAL A 183 -11.89 12.03 -10.93
C VAL A 183 -13.13 11.66 -11.76
N LEU A 184 -14.31 12.17 -11.38
CA LEU A 184 -15.53 11.93 -12.15
C LEU A 184 -15.47 12.59 -13.53
N LYS A 185 -14.94 13.82 -13.66
CA LYS A 185 -14.70 14.46 -14.98
C LYS A 185 -13.72 13.68 -15.85
N ASP A 186 -12.63 13.15 -15.27
CA ASP A 186 -11.68 12.30 -16.00
C ASP A 186 -12.37 11.00 -16.50
N ILE A 187 -13.22 10.40 -15.65
CA ILE A 187 -14.02 9.22 -16.02
C ILE A 187 -15.04 9.57 -17.12
N GLU A 188 -15.67 10.75 -17.04
CA GLU A 188 -16.62 11.25 -18.03
C GLU A 188 -15.95 11.40 -19.40
N GLU A 189 -14.77 12.03 -19.43
CA GLU A 189 -13.99 12.21 -20.64
C GLU A 189 -13.62 10.85 -21.26
N ASP A 190 -13.17 9.89 -20.46
CA ASP A 190 -12.81 8.56 -20.95
C ASP A 190 -14.03 7.77 -21.46
N LEU A 191 -15.17 7.86 -20.78
CA LEU A 191 -16.42 7.22 -21.21
C LEU A 191 -17.01 7.88 -22.45
N SER A 192 -16.82 9.19 -22.65
CA SER A 192 -17.27 9.89 -23.86
C SER A 192 -16.60 9.36 -25.14
N LYS A 193 -15.40 8.77 -25.02
CA LYS A 193 -14.67 8.12 -26.11
C LYS A 193 -15.19 6.70 -26.35
N GLU A 194 -15.40 5.94 -25.27
CA GLU A 194 -15.89 4.56 -25.32
C GLU A 194 -16.59 4.19 -23.99
N ASP A 195 -17.89 3.94 -24.04
CA ASP A 195 -18.70 3.52 -22.90
C ASP A 195 -19.26 2.10 -23.10
N PRO A 196 -18.43 1.06 -22.94
CA PRO A 196 -18.85 -0.32 -23.21
C PRO A 196 -19.85 -0.88 -22.17
N TYR A 197 -20.15 -0.12 -21.12
CA TYR A 197 -20.98 -0.57 -19.99
C TYR A 197 -22.13 0.40 -19.67
N ASP A 198 -22.43 1.37 -20.54
CA ASP A 198 -23.48 2.38 -20.37
C ASP A 198 -23.40 3.15 -19.03
N GLN A 199 -22.19 3.48 -18.57
CA GLN A 199 -21.94 4.13 -17.29
C GLN A 199 -22.01 5.66 -17.35
N LEU A 200 -21.96 6.26 -18.54
CA LEU A 200 -21.91 7.71 -18.68
C LEU A 200 -23.16 8.40 -18.10
N LEU A 201 -24.35 7.84 -18.32
CA LEU A 201 -25.60 8.37 -17.75
C LEU A 201 -25.55 8.41 -16.22
N THR A 202 -25.14 7.30 -15.59
CA THR A 202 -24.97 7.17 -14.14
C THR A 202 -24.05 8.25 -13.58
N LEU A 203 -22.95 8.54 -14.29
CA LEU A 203 -21.93 9.49 -13.88
C LEU A 203 -22.47 10.93 -13.79
N THR A 204 -23.31 11.33 -14.76
CA THR A 204 -23.86 12.71 -14.79
C THR A 204 -24.70 13.04 -13.56
N ASP A 205 -25.41 12.04 -13.00
CA ASP A 205 -26.18 12.22 -11.77
C ASP A 205 -25.31 12.12 -10.51
N ILE A 206 -24.31 11.24 -10.53
CA ILE A 206 -23.35 11.10 -9.44
C ILE A 206 -22.56 12.39 -9.19
N MET A 207 -22.20 13.13 -10.24
CA MET A 207 -21.51 14.42 -10.11
C MET A 207 -22.31 15.48 -9.32
N LYS A 208 -23.63 15.31 -9.17
CA LYS A 208 -24.50 16.23 -8.41
C LYS A 208 -24.60 15.85 -6.93
N LEU A 209 -24.09 14.68 -6.53
CA LEU A 209 -24.22 14.17 -5.16
C LEU A 209 -23.28 14.85 -4.18
N GLU A 210 -23.75 14.99 -2.95
CA GLU A 210 -22.93 15.33 -1.80
C GLU A 210 -22.07 14.14 -1.36
N TRP A 211 -20.79 14.40 -1.09
CA TRP A 211 -19.87 13.41 -0.57
C TRP A 211 -20.10 13.18 0.93
N ASN A 212 -20.31 11.92 1.30
CA ASN A 212 -20.52 11.51 2.68
C ASN A 212 -19.46 10.47 3.08
N ASP A 213 -18.50 10.88 3.92
CA ASP A 213 -17.35 10.04 4.28
C ASP A 213 -17.78 8.72 4.93
N GLY A 214 -17.22 7.61 4.45
CA GLY A 214 -17.53 6.26 4.92
C GLY A 214 -18.93 5.72 4.53
N LEU A 215 -19.72 6.47 3.76
CA LEU A 215 -21.00 6.01 3.22
C LEU A 215 -20.88 5.74 1.72
N VAL A 216 -21.82 4.94 1.21
CA VAL A 216 -21.97 4.64 -0.20
C VAL A 216 -23.41 4.90 -0.67
N THR A 217 -23.55 5.10 -1.97
CA THR A 217 -24.81 5.03 -2.70
C THR A 217 -24.68 4.04 -3.85
N TYR A 218 -25.77 3.35 -4.18
CA TYR A 218 -25.82 2.35 -5.24
C TYR A 218 -26.64 2.86 -6.41
N TRP A 219 -26.18 2.59 -7.62
CA TRP A 219 -26.77 3.12 -8.84
C TRP A 219 -26.86 2.07 -9.93
N VAL A 220 -27.90 2.19 -10.75
CA VAL A 220 -28.05 1.48 -12.02
C VAL A 220 -28.57 2.50 -13.02
N LYS A 221 -27.81 2.75 -14.09
CA LYS A 221 -28.12 3.81 -15.07
C LYS A 221 -28.33 5.16 -14.35
N ASP A 222 -29.37 5.89 -14.72
CA ASP A 222 -29.79 7.19 -14.16
C ASP A 222 -30.54 7.08 -12.82
N ARG A 223 -30.54 5.92 -12.16
CA ARG A 223 -31.32 5.69 -10.94
C ARG A 223 -30.46 5.40 -9.72
N GLN A 224 -30.57 6.27 -8.72
CA GLN A 224 -30.14 6.01 -7.35
C GLN A 224 -31.04 4.95 -6.69
N LEU A 225 -30.45 3.87 -6.19
CA LEU A 225 -31.16 2.76 -5.56
C LEU A 225 -31.32 2.94 -4.05
N CYS A 226 -30.45 3.73 -3.40
CA CYS A 226 -30.47 3.93 -1.95
C CYS A 226 -29.99 5.32 -1.52
N GLN A 227 -30.46 5.78 -0.37
CA GLN A 227 -29.88 6.91 0.36
C GLN A 227 -28.47 6.54 0.91
N PRO A 228 -27.60 7.54 1.19
CA PRO A 228 -26.25 7.26 1.68
C PRO A 228 -26.25 6.35 2.91
N ARG A 229 -25.52 5.24 2.83
CA ARG A 229 -25.56 4.15 3.81
C ARG A 229 -24.21 3.43 3.96
N PRO A 230 -23.96 2.71 5.06
CA PRO A 230 -22.71 1.96 5.19
C PRO A 230 -22.60 0.84 4.16
N PHE A 231 -21.39 0.61 3.67
CA PHE A 231 -21.10 -0.39 2.66
C PHE A 231 -21.31 -1.82 3.17
N ASN A 232 -21.94 -2.66 2.36
CA ASN A 232 -22.14 -4.09 2.66
C ASN A 232 -22.20 -4.92 1.36
N TRP A 233 -21.35 -5.93 1.27
CA TRP A 233 -21.28 -6.82 0.10
C TRP A 233 -22.53 -7.68 -0.11
N ASP A 234 -23.20 -8.14 0.95
CA ASP A 234 -24.43 -8.92 0.84
C ASP A 234 -25.57 -8.06 0.26
N GLU A 235 -25.57 -6.76 0.58
CA GLU A 235 -26.51 -5.79 0.04
C GLU A 235 -26.24 -5.53 -1.44
N VAL A 236 -24.97 -5.36 -1.83
CA VAL A 236 -24.57 -5.21 -3.22
C VAL A 236 -25.07 -6.40 -4.05
N ASP A 237 -24.89 -7.63 -3.58
CA ASP A 237 -25.35 -8.83 -4.31
C ASP A 237 -26.88 -8.83 -4.50
N GLN A 238 -27.64 -8.53 -3.44
CA GLN A 238 -29.11 -8.46 -3.51
C GLN A 238 -29.59 -7.38 -4.49
N LEU A 239 -28.96 -6.21 -4.47
CA LEU A 239 -29.33 -5.11 -5.37
C LEU A 239 -28.96 -5.42 -6.82
N LYS A 240 -27.81 -6.04 -7.06
CA LYS A 240 -27.39 -6.45 -8.40
C LYS A 240 -28.32 -7.51 -9.00
N GLU A 241 -28.63 -8.54 -8.22
CA GLU A 241 -29.56 -9.59 -8.63
C GLU A 241 -30.95 -9.02 -8.99
N LYS A 242 -31.41 -8.01 -8.25
CA LYS A 242 -32.73 -7.41 -8.45
C LYS A 242 -32.79 -6.35 -9.55
N TYR A 243 -31.76 -5.52 -9.70
CA TYR A 243 -31.82 -4.30 -10.53
C TYR A 243 -30.79 -4.25 -11.66
N ALA A 244 -29.70 -5.00 -11.59
CA ALA A 244 -28.56 -4.87 -12.50
C ALA A 244 -28.43 -6.02 -13.52
N GLN A 245 -29.48 -6.82 -13.74
CA GLN A 245 -29.40 -7.92 -14.73
C GLN A 245 -29.19 -7.35 -16.15
N GLY A 246 -28.04 -7.64 -16.75
CA GLY A 246 -27.69 -7.18 -18.10
C GLY A 246 -27.34 -5.70 -18.21
N THR A 247 -27.04 -5.02 -17.09
CA THR A 247 -26.63 -3.62 -17.08
C THR A 247 -25.58 -3.36 -16.00
N SER A 248 -24.82 -2.29 -16.11
CA SER A 248 -23.78 -1.98 -15.14
C SER A 248 -24.35 -1.53 -13.80
N PHE A 249 -23.60 -1.82 -12.75
CA PHE A 249 -23.87 -1.35 -11.40
C PHE A 249 -22.79 -0.33 -11.03
N TRP A 250 -23.14 0.68 -10.24
CA TRP A 250 -22.16 1.63 -9.75
C TRP A 250 -22.27 1.79 -8.24
N ILE A 251 -21.12 1.70 -7.57
CA ILE A 251 -20.96 1.96 -6.15
C ILE A 251 -20.22 3.27 -6.02
N GLU A 252 -20.94 4.29 -5.56
CA GLU A 252 -20.36 5.61 -5.32
C GLU A 252 -20.06 5.77 -3.84
N GLY A 253 -18.84 6.17 -3.49
CA GLY A 253 -18.41 6.38 -2.11
C GLY A 253 -17.47 5.30 -1.57
N GLY A 254 -17.36 5.20 -0.24
CA GLY A 254 -16.63 4.14 0.47
C GLY A 254 -15.10 4.27 0.50
N THR A 255 -14.46 4.64 -0.61
CA THR A 255 -13.00 4.92 -0.67
C THR A 255 -12.72 6.42 -0.64
N ALA A 256 -11.50 6.82 -0.30
CA ALA A 256 -11.13 8.23 -0.35
C ALA A 256 -11.40 8.83 -1.76
N PRO A 257 -11.87 10.08 -1.87
CA PRO A 257 -12.25 10.69 -3.14
C PRO A 257 -11.06 11.03 -4.05
N THR A 258 -9.85 10.65 -3.64
CA THR A 258 -8.61 10.90 -4.35
C THR A 258 -8.29 9.75 -5.30
N PRO A 259 -7.68 10.03 -6.47
CA PRO A 259 -7.11 8.97 -7.31
C PRO A 259 -6.25 8.05 -6.46
N MET A 260 -6.45 6.74 -6.62
CA MET A 260 -5.68 5.77 -5.86
C MET A 260 -4.30 5.57 -6.52
N PRO A 261 -3.20 5.62 -5.76
CA PRO A 261 -1.89 5.37 -6.33
C PRO A 261 -1.78 3.89 -6.71
N LEU A 262 -1.26 3.65 -7.91
CA LEU A 262 -0.88 2.34 -8.40
C LEU A 262 0.48 2.46 -9.10
N ASN A 263 1.51 1.84 -8.54
CA ASN A 263 2.83 1.83 -9.15
C ASN A 263 2.86 0.82 -10.31
N LEU A 264 2.28 1.20 -11.45
CA LEU A 264 2.19 0.33 -12.64
C LEU A 264 3.52 0.22 -13.42
N SER A 265 4.63 0.78 -12.92
CA SER A 265 5.94 0.66 -13.57
C SER A 265 6.96 -0.01 -12.67
N VAL A 266 7.32 -1.23 -13.05
CA VAL A 266 8.66 -1.79 -12.87
C VAL A 266 9.01 -2.50 -14.18
N GLY A 267 9.63 -1.74 -15.09
CA GLY A 267 10.26 -2.27 -16.30
C GLY A 267 11.76 -2.06 -16.23
N SER A 268 12.51 -3.14 -15.96
CA SER A 268 13.90 -3.29 -16.35
C SER A 268 14.23 -4.79 -16.41
N THR A 269 14.96 -5.22 -17.44
CA THR A 269 15.50 -6.58 -17.58
C THR A 269 17.01 -6.50 -17.88
N PRO A 270 17.81 -7.55 -17.64
CA PRO A 270 17.48 -8.85 -17.03
C PRO A 270 18.49 -9.29 -15.94
N ASP A 271 18.06 -9.51 -14.68
CA ASP A 271 18.47 -10.74 -13.96
C ASP A 271 17.62 -11.08 -12.71
N ARG A 272 16.34 -11.38 -12.96
CA ARG A 272 15.51 -12.31 -12.17
C ARG A 272 15.29 -12.06 -10.66
N TYR A 273 14.62 -10.94 -10.39
CA TYR A 273 13.42 -10.78 -9.53
C TYR A 273 13.53 -10.94 -7.99
N LEU A 274 13.98 -9.88 -7.31
CA LEU A 274 13.71 -9.64 -5.88
C LEU A 274 12.24 -9.26 -5.58
N MET A 275 11.33 -9.49 -6.53
CA MET A 275 9.91 -9.18 -6.37
C MET A 275 9.19 -10.42 -5.86
N HIS A 276 8.33 -10.24 -4.87
CA HIS A 276 7.53 -11.34 -4.33
C HIS A 276 6.31 -11.56 -5.19
N TYR A 277 6.24 -12.76 -5.79
CA TYR A 277 5.05 -13.26 -6.44
C TYR A 277 4.37 -14.29 -5.56
N ILE A 278 3.05 -14.16 -5.44
CA ILE A 278 2.23 -15.00 -4.58
C ILE A 278 1.19 -15.69 -5.44
N GLY A 279 1.01 -16.99 -5.22
CA GLY A 279 -0.11 -17.73 -5.78
C GLY A 279 -1.40 -17.33 -5.06
N CYS A 280 -2.35 -16.77 -5.79
CA CYS A 280 -3.68 -16.46 -5.27
C CYS A 280 -4.73 -17.21 -6.08
N GLN A 281 -5.76 -17.73 -5.43
CA GLN A 281 -6.95 -18.19 -6.12
C GLN A 281 -7.97 -17.07 -6.18
N PHE A 282 -8.55 -16.86 -7.36
CA PHE A 282 -9.63 -15.91 -7.57
C PHE A 282 -10.89 -16.65 -8.00
N ARG A 283 -12.05 -16.11 -7.63
CA ARG A 283 -13.36 -16.52 -8.16
C ARG A 283 -14.31 -15.34 -8.23
N ILE A 284 -15.37 -15.51 -9.01
CA ILE A 284 -16.55 -14.65 -8.94
C ILE A 284 -17.36 -15.09 -7.72
N PRO A 285 -17.86 -14.16 -6.89
CA PRO A 285 -18.69 -14.51 -5.74
C PRO A 285 -19.85 -15.44 -6.14
N GLY A 286 -19.98 -16.56 -5.46
CA GLY A 286 -21.02 -17.57 -5.74
C GLY A 286 -20.70 -18.55 -6.88
N GLU A 287 -19.66 -18.30 -7.67
CA GLU A 287 -19.25 -19.22 -8.75
C GLU A 287 -18.28 -20.30 -8.23
N PRO A 288 -18.39 -21.55 -8.69
CA PRO A 288 -17.46 -22.62 -8.33
C PRO A 288 -16.14 -22.54 -9.11
N VAL A 289 -16.11 -21.77 -10.20
CA VAL A 289 -14.92 -21.64 -11.06
C VAL A 289 -13.87 -20.82 -10.33
N THR A 290 -12.70 -21.42 -10.14
CA THR A 290 -11.53 -20.76 -9.54
C THR A 290 -10.36 -20.80 -10.50
N SER A 291 -9.50 -19.78 -10.44
CA SER A 291 -8.22 -19.78 -11.15
C SER A 291 -7.11 -19.43 -10.18
N THR A 292 -6.03 -20.22 -10.20
CA THR A 292 -4.81 -19.88 -9.47
C THR A 292 -3.96 -18.98 -10.35
N ILE A 293 -3.75 -17.75 -9.89
CA ILE A 293 -3.07 -16.69 -10.62
C ILE A 293 -1.88 -16.23 -9.79
N SER A 294 -0.70 -16.20 -10.41
CA SER A 294 0.48 -15.55 -9.81
C SER A 294 0.33 -14.04 -9.92
N VAL A 295 0.40 -13.37 -8.77
CA VAL A 295 0.26 -11.92 -8.63
C VAL A 295 1.44 -11.35 -7.84
N MET A 296 1.85 -10.14 -8.17
CA MET A 296 2.91 -9.44 -7.47
C MET A 296 2.38 -8.79 -6.18
N ASP A 297 3.11 -8.94 -5.09
CA ASP A 297 2.95 -8.12 -3.89
C ASP A 297 3.63 -6.77 -4.14
N ASP A 298 2.84 -5.78 -4.57
CA ASP A 298 3.31 -4.41 -4.72
C ASP A 298 2.89 -3.60 -3.49
N THR A 299 3.88 -3.21 -2.69
CA THR A 299 3.63 -2.40 -1.49
C THR A 299 3.06 -1.01 -1.80
N GLY A 300 3.22 -0.51 -3.02
CA GLY A 300 2.66 0.77 -3.48
C GLY A 300 1.26 0.68 -4.08
N ALA A 301 0.75 -0.52 -4.38
CA ALA A 301 -0.55 -0.68 -5.01
C ALA A 301 -1.71 -0.53 -4.01
N SER A 302 -2.63 0.38 -4.30
CA SER A 302 -3.80 0.62 -3.45
C SER A 302 -5.01 -0.26 -3.79
N ILE A 303 -5.00 -0.93 -4.94
CA ILE A 303 -6.08 -1.85 -5.37
C ILE A 303 -5.50 -3.05 -6.12
N CYS A 304 -6.21 -4.19 -6.07
CA CYS A 304 -5.87 -5.35 -6.89
C CYS A 304 -6.06 -5.02 -8.37
N ALA A 305 -5.15 -5.47 -9.22
CA ALA A 305 -5.19 -5.23 -10.66
C ALA A 305 -5.01 -6.53 -11.44
N LEU A 306 -5.99 -6.84 -12.29
CA LEU A 306 -6.02 -8.03 -13.15
C LEU A 306 -6.30 -7.64 -14.59
N TYR A 307 -6.16 -8.58 -15.52
CA TYR A 307 -6.49 -8.37 -16.92
C TYR A 307 -7.87 -8.92 -17.26
N GLU A 308 -8.47 -8.37 -18.30
CA GLU A 308 -9.75 -8.80 -18.84
C GLU A 308 -9.76 -10.30 -19.16
N ALA A 309 -8.66 -10.83 -19.71
CA ALA A 309 -8.51 -12.26 -19.93
C ALA A 309 -8.57 -13.10 -18.64
N ASP A 310 -8.03 -12.58 -17.54
CA ASP A 310 -8.07 -13.26 -16.23
C ASP A 310 -9.51 -13.34 -15.72
N ILE A 311 -10.26 -12.23 -15.80
CA ILE A 311 -11.67 -12.17 -15.39
C ILE A 311 -12.52 -13.12 -16.22
N LYS A 312 -12.37 -13.11 -17.55
CA LYS A 312 -13.10 -14.02 -18.45
C LYS A 312 -12.81 -15.50 -18.16
N ASN A 313 -11.61 -15.84 -17.70
CA ASN A 313 -11.25 -17.20 -17.34
C ASN A 313 -11.91 -17.68 -16.03
N LEU A 314 -12.46 -16.77 -15.22
CA LEU A 314 -13.23 -17.09 -14.01
C LEU A 314 -14.71 -17.38 -14.33
N MET A 315 -15.12 -17.37 -15.60
CA MET A 315 -16.51 -17.49 -16.04
C MET A 315 -16.72 -18.73 -16.89
N HIS A 316 -17.85 -19.41 -16.70
CA HIS A 316 -18.27 -20.54 -17.53
C HIS A 316 -19.72 -20.40 -18.01
N PRO A 317 -19.99 -20.43 -19.33
CA PRO A 317 -19.01 -20.45 -20.42
C PRO A 317 -18.19 -19.14 -20.47
N ARG A 318 -16.97 -19.21 -21.00
CA ARG A 318 -16.09 -18.04 -21.13
C ARG A 318 -16.72 -17.01 -22.08
N PRO A 319 -17.06 -15.79 -21.62
CA PRO A 319 -17.73 -14.82 -22.47
C PRO A 319 -16.73 -14.08 -23.37
N ARG A 320 -17.26 -13.47 -24.45
CA ARG A 320 -16.46 -12.64 -25.37
C ARG A 320 -16.03 -11.31 -24.75
N VAL A 321 -16.89 -10.73 -23.90
CA VAL A 321 -16.68 -9.48 -23.16
C VAL A 321 -17.05 -9.73 -21.70
N ILE A 322 -16.56 -8.90 -20.78
CA ILE A 322 -17.01 -8.96 -19.38
C ILE A 322 -18.48 -8.51 -19.35
N PRO A 323 -19.41 -9.27 -18.74
CA PRO A 323 -20.80 -8.83 -18.67
C PRO A 323 -20.94 -7.51 -17.90
N PRO A 324 -21.79 -6.57 -18.36
CA PRO A 324 -21.95 -5.27 -17.70
C PRO A 324 -22.27 -5.38 -16.21
N GLU A 325 -23.08 -6.36 -15.82
CA GLU A 325 -23.48 -6.61 -14.44
C GLU A 325 -22.30 -6.99 -13.53
N MET A 326 -21.14 -7.37 -14.06
CA MET A 326 -19.93 -7.62 -13.25
C MET A 326 -19.24 -6.33 -12.81
N VAL A 327 -19.40 -5.25 -13.59
CA VAL A 327 -18.78 -3.96 -13.34
C VAL A 327 -19.55 -3.24 -12.23
N ILE A 328 -18.83 -2.78 -11.21
CA ILE A 328 -19.37 -2.09 -10.03
C ILE A 328 -18.94 -0.61 -9.94
N GLY A 329 -18.35 -0.08 -11.01
CA GLY A 329 -17.93 1.31 -11.13
C GLY A 329 -16.63 1.46 -11.92
N ARG A 330 -16.08 2.67 -11.87
CA ARG A 330 -14.74 3.02 -12.35
C ARG A 330 -14.04 3.86 -11.30
N ILE A 331 -12.71 3.78 -11.25
CA ILE A 331 -11.91 4.59 -10.34
C ILE A 331 -10.77 5.27 -11.10
N GLY A 332 -10.41 6.48 -10.68
CA GLY A 332 -9.22 7.15 -11.17
C GLY A 332 -7.97 6.54 -10.54
N ILE A 333 -7.04 6.10 -11.38
CA ILE A 333 -5.74 5.56 -10.96
C ILE A 333 -4.63 6.44 -11.52
N ARG A 334 -3.68 6.83 -10.66
CA ARG A 334 -2.43 7.47 -11.10
C ARG A 334 -1.36 6.41 -11.27
N THR A 335 -0.81 6.32 -12.47
CA THR A 335 0.34 5.49 -12.82
C THR A 335 1.54 6.36 -13.15
N SER A 336 2.72 5.77 -13.32
CA SER A 336 3.90 6.49 -13.83
C SER A 336 3.70 7.05 -15.24
N ASN A 337 2.77 6.47 -16.01
CA ASN A 337 2.49 6.84 -17.40
C ASN A 337 1.29 7.77 -17.53
N GLY A 338 0.80 8.32 -16.41
CA GLY A 338 -0.37 9.20 -16.36
C GLY A 338 -1.57 8.57 -15.66
N GLY A 339 -2.69 9.31 -15.72
CA GLY A 339 -3.98 8.87 -15.17
C GLY A 339 -4.70 7.91 -16.10
N ILE A 340 -5.44 6.96 -15.52
CA ILE A 340 -6.33 6.03 -16.23
C ILE A 340 -7.61 5.80 -15.41
N THR A 341 -8.70 5.39 -16.07
CA THR A 341 -10.00 5.14 -15.42
C THR A 341 -10.54 3.70 -15.63
N PRO A 342 -9.86 2.66 -15.12
CA PRO A 342 -10.27 1.28 -15.37
C PRO A 342 -11.62 0.93 -14.72
N PRO A 343 -12.38 -0.01 -15.32
CA PRO A 343 -13.55 -0.59 -14.67
C PRO A 343 -13.14 -1.42 -13.44
N VAL A 344 -14.01 -1.41 -12.44
CA VAL A 344 -13.85 -2.15 -11.19
C VAL A 344 -14.83 -3.31 -11.16
N VAL A 345 -14.36 -4.48 -10.76
CA VAL A 345 -15.18 -5.67 -10.52
C VAL A 345 -15.05 -6.13 -9.08
N ARG A 346 -16.07 -6.84 -8.58
CA ARG A 346 -15.99 -7.58 -7.33
C ARG A 346 -15.49 -8.99 -7.60
N LEU A 347 -14.50 -9.43 -6.84
CA LEU A 347 -14.00 -10.80 -6.84
C LEU A 347 -13.92 -11.33 -5.40
N GLU A 348 -13.73 -12.63 -5.26
CA GLU A 348 -13.23 -13.22 -4.02
C GLU A 348 -11.83 -13.76 -4.25
N VAL A 349 -10.97 -13.55 -3.25
CA VAL A 349 -9.57 -13.98 -3.27
C VAL A 349 -9.28 -14.92 -2.12
N ASN A 350 -8.39 -15.86 -2.38
CA ASN A 350 -7.82 -16.77 -1.41
C ASN A 350 -6.29 -16.81 -1.59
N LEU A 351 -5.54 -16.55 -0.53
CA LEU A 351 -4.07 -16.55 -0.54
C LEU A 351 -3.54 -17.96 -0.31
N LEU A 352 -2.55 -18.38 -1.12
CA LEU A 352 -1.92 -19.69 -0.99
C LEU A 352 -0.52 -19.58 -0.36
N SER A 353 -0.18 -20.54 0.50
CA SER A 353 1.17 -20.79 1.00
C SER A 353 1.52 -22.26 0.77
N ASP A 354 2.49 -22.55 -0.11
CA ASP A 354 2.89 -23.91 -0.48
C ASP A 354 1.68 -24.82 -0.83
N SER A 355 0.77 -24.29 -1.66
CA SER A 355 -0.52 -24.90 -2.07
C SER A 355 -1.59 -25.02 -0.99
N ASN A 356 -1.33 -24.59 0.24
CA ASN A 356 -2.32 -24.53 1.31
C ASN A 356 -3.07 -23.20 1.28
N VAL A 357 -4.38 -23.27 1.48
CA VAL A 357 -5.24 -22.09 1.69
C VAL A 357 -4.87 -21.44 3.02
N LEU A 358 -4.42 -20.19 2.97
CA LEU A 358 -3.99 -19.44 4.15
C LEU A 358 -5.17 -18.74 4.84
N VAL A 359 -6.10 -18.24 4.04
CA VAL A 359 -7.17 -17.32 4.43
C VAL A 359 -8.49 -17.77 3.80
N PRO A 360 -9.64 -17.50 4.44
CA PRO A 360 -10.93 -17.77 3.82
C PRO A 360 -11.11 -16.93 2.55
N TRP A 361 -12.10 -17.29 1.73
CA TRP A 361 -12.52 -16.47 0.60
C TRP A 361 -12.97 -15.10 1.08
N THR A 362 -12.24 -14.07 0.67
CA THR A 362 -12.52 -12.69 1.07
C THR A 362 -12.91 -11.86 -0.15
N PRO A 363 -14.02 -11.11 -0.09
CA PRO A 363 -14.41 -10.24 -1.18
C PRO A 363 -13.47 -9.04 -1.29
N ILE A 364 -13.04 -8.75 -2.52
CA ILE A 364 -12.17 -7.62 -2.85
C ILE A 364 -12.71 -6.88 -4.08
N GLN A 365 -12.28 -5.64 -4.23
CA GLN A 365 -12.39 -4.90 -5.48
C GLN A 365 -11.11 -5.10 -6.30
N ALA A 366 -11.27 -5.29 -7.62
CA ALA A 366 -10.16 -5.35 -8.54
C ALA A 366 -10.42 -4.44 -9.75
N ILE A 367 -9.43 -3.67 -10.15
CA ILE A 367 -9.45 -3.00 -11.46
C ILE A 367 -9.13 -4.00 -12.56
N VAL A 368 -9.70 -3.77 -13.73
CA VAL A 368 -9.51 -4.62 -14.90
C VAL A 368 -8.81 -3.85 -16.01
N PHE A 369 -7.58 -4.24 -16.32
CA PHE A 369 -6.87 -3.80 -17.51
C PHE A 369 -7.38 -4.53 -18.75
N ARG A 370 -7.42 -3.82 -19.88
CA ARG A 370 -7.80 -4.42 -21.17
C ARG A 370 -6.77 -5.47 -21.61
N GLY A 371 -7.25 -6.51 -22.32
CA GLY A 371 -6.38 -7.49 -22.96
C GLY A 371 -5.93 -8.63 -22.05
N ARG A 372 -4.65 -9.04 -22.17
CA ARG A 372 -4.07 -10.21 -21.48
C ARG A 372 -2.75 -9.86 -20.82
N TYR A 373 -2.48 -10.52 -19.69
CA TYR A 373 -1.16 -10.49 -19.05
C TYR A 373 -0.09 -11.05 -20.00
N ASN A 374 1.02 -10.33 -20.14
CA ASN A 374 2.14 -10.72 -21.02
C ASN A 374 3.46 -10.98 -20.29
N GLY A 375 3.49 -10.80 -18.96
CA GLY A 375 4.64 -11.10 -18.10
C GLY A 375 5.89 -10.24 -18.26
N GLN A 376 5.91 -9.29 -19.20
CA GLN A 376 7.11 -8.50 -19.50
C GLN A 376 7.05 -7.08 -18.97
N ASN A 377 5.92 -6.38 -19.16
CA ASN A 377 5.84 -4.94 -18.92
C ASN A 377 4.70 -4.52 -18.02
N SER A 378 3.90 -5.47 -17.55
CA SER A 378 2.69 -5.15 -16.80
C SER A 378 2.32 -6.32 -15.91
N ASN A 379 2.38 -6.07 -14.60
CA ASN A 379 2.19 -7.09 -13.58
C ASN A 379 0.74 -7.12 -13.12
N ARG A 380 0.26 -8.31 -12.78
CA ARG A 380 -0.93 -8.44 -11.95
C ARG A 380 -0.56 -8.04 -10.54
N LEU A 381 -1.40 -7.24 -9.90
CA LEU A 381 -1.09 -6.67 -8.59
C LEU A 381 -2.10 -7.18 -7.57
N LEU A 382 -1.62 -7.63 -6.41
CA LEU A 382 -2.47 -8.07 -5.31
C LEU A 382 -3.11 -6.89 -4.55
N GLY A 383 -2.53 -5.70 -4.70
CA GLY A 383 -2.95 -4.49 -4.01
C GLY A 383 -2.72 -4.59 -2.49
N PRO A 384 -3.63 -4.05 -1.67
CA PRO A 384 -3.48 -4.08 -0.22
C PRO A 384 -3.80 -5.45 0.39
N THR A 385 -4.46 -6.34 -0.35
CA THR A 385 -5.05 -7.60 0.13
C THR A 385 -4.15 -8.39 1.08
N LEU A 386 -2.89 -8.62 0.70
CA LEU A 386 -1.95 -9.42 1.50
C LEU A 386 -1.77 -8.84 2.91
N ARG A 387 -1.57 -7.53 3.00
CA ARG A 387 -1.27 -6.80 4.24
C ARG A 387 -2.47 -6.72 5.19
N TYR A 388 -3.68 -6.86 4.66
CA TYR A 388 -4.90 -6.87 5.46
C TYR A 388 -5.32 -8.28 5.89
N MET A 389 -4.79 -9.33 5.24
CA MET A 389 -5.29 -10.70 5.41
C MET A 389 -4.26 -11.67 5.99
N ALA A 390 -2.97 -11.37 5.90
CA ALA A 390 -1.91 -12.25 6.38
C ALA A 390 -0.80 -11.48 7.10
N PHE A 391 -0.15 -12.14 8.05
CA PHE A 391 1.14 -11.73 8.57
C PHE A 391 2.22 -12.10 7.56
N THR A 392 3.12 -11.18 7.26
CA THR A 392 4.23 -11.40 6.34
C THR A 392 5.56 -11.02 6.98
N ALA A 393 6.63 -11.71 6.59
CA ALA A 393 7.99 -11.36 6.95
C ALA A 393 8.99 -11.92 5.93
N THR A 394 10.18 -11.33 5.89
CA THR A 394 11.36 -11.86 5.21
C THR A 394 12.44 -12.16 6.25
N ALA A 395 13.38 -13.02 5.92
CA ALA A 395 14.53 -13.34 6.77
C ALA A 395 15.85 -12.95 6.09
N PRO A 396 16.89 -12.56 6.84
CA PRO A 396 18.21 -12.21 6.31
C PRO A 396 19.02 -13.48 5.96
N ASP A 397 18.45 -14.38 5.16
CA ASP A 397 19.02 -15.69 4.79
C ASP A 397 19.47 -15.76 3.32
N ASN A 398 19.51 -14.60 2.63
CA ASN A 398 19.75 -14.45 1.19
C ASN A 398 18.79 -15.18 0.24
N THR A 399 17.74 -15.83 0.74
CA THR A 399 16.75 -16.48 -0.12
C THR A 399 15.80 -15.47 -0.74
N GLY A 400 15.64 -14.30 -0.10
CA GLY A 400 14.63 -13.33 -0.47
C GLY A 400 13.20 -13.87 -0.31
N ARG A 401 13.01 -14.97 0.43
CA ARG A 401 11.70 -15.62 0.58
C ARG A 401 10.77 -14.73 1.42
N LEU A 402 9.55 -14.56 0.93
CA LEU A 402 8.44 -14.01 1.68
C LEU A 402 7.74 -15.13 2.45
N TYR A 403 7.79 -15.07 3.77
CA TYR A 403 7.06 -15.96 4.67
C TYR A 403 5.71 -15.33 4.95
N MET A 404 4.65 -16.15 4.92
CA MET A 404 3.27 -15.72 5.12
C MET A 404 2.58 -16.66 6.11
N SER A 405 1.76 -16.10 7.00
CA SER A 405 0.91 -16.87 7.90
C SER A 405 -0.39 -16.14 8.18
N ASN A 406 -1.45 -16.85 8.55
CA ASN A 406 -2.70 -16.24 9.02
C ASN A 406 -2.65 -15.87 10.50
N ASP A 407 -1.60 -16.28 11.22
CA ASP A 407 -1.37 -15.91 12.61
C ASP A 407 0.11 -15.59 12.89
N ARG A 408 0.33 -14.78 13.93
CA ARG A 408 1.68 -14.33 14.30
C ARG A 408 2.61 -15.49 14.70
N ASN A 409 2.10 -16.49 15.43
CA ASN A 409 2.93 -17.59 15.92
C ASN A 409 3.32 -18.53 14.77
N GLY A 410 2.41 -18.78 13.84
CA GLY A 410 2.68 -19.52 12.62
C GLY A 410 3.76 -18.85 11.77
N LEU A 411 3.74 -17.51 11.66
CA LEU A 411 4.82 -16.77 10.99
C LEU A 411 6.15 -16.95 11.73
N LEU A 412 6.19 -16.71 13.04
CA LEU A 412 7.42 -16.82 13.84
C LEU A 412 8.01 -18.23 13.82
N SER A 413 7.18 -19.27 13.77
CA SER A 413 7.63 -20.66 13.70
C SER A 413 8.15 -21.05 12.31
N SER A 414 7.76 -20.32 11.27
CA SER A 414 8.18 -20.57 9.88
C SER A 414 9.44 -19.81 9.50
N LEU A 415 9.80 -18.76 10.24
CA LEU A 415 11.00 -17.98 9.99
C LEU A 415 12.25 -18.78 10.40
N PRO A 416 13.29 -18.83 9.56
CA PRO A 416 14.57 -19.39 9.96
C PRO A 416 15.22 -18.51 11.03
N ASP A 417 16.14 -19.09 11.80
CA ASP A 417 17.00 -18.32 12.70
C ASP A 417 17.80 -17.29 11.86
N PRO A 418 17.73 -15.99 12.20
CA PRO A 418 18.37 -14.96 11.40
C PRO A 418 19.90 -15.05 11.54
N ASP A 419 20.58 -15.31 10.43
CA ASP A 419 22.04 -15.21 10.36
C ASP A 419 22.45 -13.97 9.56
N ILE A 420 22.62 -12.86 10.28
CA ILE A 420 23.04 -11.59 9.69
C ILE A 420 24.42 -11.65 9.03
N THR A 421 25.25 -12.66 9.35
CA THR A 421 26.58 -12.81 8.75
C THR A 421 26.50 -13.33 7.32
N LEU A 422 25.39 -14.00 6.98
CA LEU A 422 25.11 -14.44 5.62
C LEU A 422 24.41 -13.34 4.82
N ALA A 423 23.71 -12.39 5.45
CA ALA A 423 22.97 -11.35 4.76
C ALA A 423 23.84 -10.54 3.79
N ALA A 424 23.53 -10.63 2.49
CA ALA A 424 24.20 -9.91 1.42
C ALA A 424 23.17 -9.09 0.63
N VAL A 425 23.49 -7.82 0.36
CA VAL A 425 22.68 -6.99 -0.54
C VAL A 425 22.89 -7.54 -1.97
N PRO A 426 21.81 -7.88 -2.70
CA PRO A 426 21.90 -8.53 -4.02
C PRO A 426 22.77 -7.78 -5.04
N ASP A 427 22.87 -6.45 -4.95
CA ASP A 427 23.71 -5.61 -5.81
C ASP A 427 25.22 -5.93 -5.72
N GLN A 428 25.66 -6.63 -4.68
CA GLN A 428 27.06 -7.05 -4.53
C GLN A 428 27.40 -8.36 -5.25
N LYS A 429 26.44 -9.01 -5.93
CA LYS A 429 26.71 -10.22 -6.75
C LYS A 429 27.30 -9.92 -8.13
N VAL A 430 27.75 -8.69 -8.41
CA VAL A 430 28.85 -8.46 -9.36
C VAL A 430 30.19 -8.75 -8.67
N LEU A 431 30.32 -9.92 -8.05
CA LEU A 431 31.64 -10.41 -7.68
C LEU A 431 32.32 -10.82 -9.00
N PRO A 432 33.52 -10.31 -9.34
CA PRO A 432 34.26 -10.84 -10.47
C PRO A 432 34.38 -12.35 -10.26
N HIS A 433 33.96 -13.15 -11.25
CA HIS A 433 34.19 -14.58 -11.19
C HIS A 433 35.67 -14.81 -10.87
N PRO A 434 36.00 -15.66 -9.86
CA PRO A 434 37.38 -16.06 -9.66
C PRO A 434 37.92 -16.59 -10.99
N PRO A 435 39.09 -16.13 -11.46
CA PRO A 435 39.64 -16.62 -12.73
C PRO A 435 39.74 -18.14 -12.66
N GLY A 436 39.00 -18.83 -13.53
CA GLY A 436 39.02 -20.28 -13.67
C GLY A 436 37.76 -21.05 -13.28
N VAL A 437 36.67 -20.40 -12.83
CA VAL A 437 35.38 -21.09 -12.61
C VAL A 437 34.46 -20.87 -13.83
N PRO A 438 34.11 -21.93 -14.59
CA PRO A 438 33.20 -21.79 -15.73
C PRO A 438 31.81 -21.36 -15.24
N ALA A 439 31.21 -20.40 -15.95
CA ALA A 439 29.82 -20.03 -15.74
C ALA A 439 28.94 -21.27 -15.98
N PHE A 440 28.02 -21.56 -15.05
CA PHE A 440 27.05 -22.63 -15.23
C PHE A 440 26.10 -22.30 -16.40
N PRO A 441 25.67 -23.31 -17.19
CA PRO A 441 24.86 -23.13 -18.38
C PRO A 441 23.46 -22.58 -18.11
#